data_AF-A0A238DM57-F1
#
_entry.id   AF-A0A238DM57-F1
#
_cell.length_a   1.000
_cell.length_b   1.000
_cell.length_c   1.000
_cell.angle_alpha   90.00
_cell.angle_beta   90.00
_cell.angle_gamma   90.00
#
_symmetry.space_group_name_H-M   'P 1'
#
loop_
_entity.id
_entity.type
_entity.pdbx_description
1 polymer ?
#
loop_
_entity_poly.entity_id
_entity_poly.type
_entity_poly.pdbx_seq_one_letter_code
_entity_poly.pdbx_strand_id
1 'polypeptide(L)'
;MIAAAFNRGAMSNSLDDATCQNASGTFYNSGQVFNPWAQFFHQVSSNSLAYAFPYDDVCNQNPSIGLTATQSVAVTLGKFFS
;
A
#
# COMPACT_ATOMS: atom_id res chain seq x y z
N MET A 1 -8.63 3.73 -9.06
CA MET A 1 -7.37 3.05 -9.46
C MET A 1 -6.22 3.93 -9.97
N ILE A 2 -6.44 4.86 -10.91
CA ILE A 2 -5.37 5.47 -11.75
C ILE A 2 -4.16 6.00 -10.97
N ALA A 3 -4.40 6.85 -9.96
CA ALA A 3 -3.31 7.44 -9.18
C ALA A 3 -2.45 6.40 -8.46
N ALA A 4 -3.07 5.33 -7.95
CA ALA A 4 -2.36 4.23 -7.31
C ALA A 4 -1.54 3.41 -8.32
N ALA A 5 -2.09 3.15 -9.51
CA ALA A 5 -1.38 2.44 -10.57
C ALA A 5 -0.11 3.20 -11.03
N PHE A 6 -0.17 4.53 -11.16
CA PHE A 6 1.03 5.35 -11.42
C PHE A 6 2.07 5.25 -10.31
N ASN A 7 1.65 5.38 -9.04
CA ASN A 7 2.58 5.29 -7.91
C ASN A 7 3.25 3.90 -7.81
N ARG A 8 2.54 2.84 -8.19
CA ARG A 8 2.99 1.44 -8.06
C ARG A 8 3.72 0.91 -9.30
N GLY A 9 3.83 1.71 -10.37
CA GLY A 9 4.39 1.24 -11.65
C GLY A 9 3.49 0.25 -12.41
N ALA A 10 2.23 0.12 -12.00
CA ALA A 10 1.28 -0.89 -12.50
C ALA A 10 0.29 -0.32 -13.54
N MET A 11 0.65 0.77 -14.23
CA MET A 11 -0.19 1.35 -15.26
C MET A 11 -0.42 0.37 -16.41
N SER A 12 -1.69 0.22 -16.80
CA SER A 12 -2.14 -0.66 -17.87
C SER A 12 -3.27 0.00 -18.65
N ASN A 13 -3.52 -0.44 -19.88
CA ASN A 13 -4.69 -0.05 -20.67
C ASN A 13 -5.97 -0.78 -20.22
N SER A 14 -5.87 -1.68 -19.25
CA SER A 14 -6.97 -2.48 -18.69
C SER A 14 -7.00 -2.36 -17.17
N LEU A 15 -6.98 -1.13 -16.63
CA LEU A 15 -7.23 -0.90 -15.21
C LEU A 15 -8.71 -1.14 -14.91
N ASP A 16 -8.99 -2.01 -13.95
CA ASP A 16 -10.33 -2.31 -13.48
C ASP A 16 -10.43 -2.01 -11.98
N ASP A 17 -11.40 -1.18 -11.59
CA ASP A 17 -11.67 -0.87 -10.18
C ASP A 17 -12.41 -2.04 -9.47
N ALA A 18 -13.09 -2.92 -10.23
CA ALA A 18 -13.86 -4.05 -9.70
C ALA A 18 -12.98 -5.27 -9.42
N THR A 19 -12.04 -5.56 -10.32
CA THR A 19 -10.96 -6.50 -10.07
C THR A 19 -9.72 -5.70 -9.71
N CYS A 20 -9.52 -5.49 -8.41
CA CYS A 20 -8.18 -5.20 -7.90
C CYS A 20 -7.30 -6.36 -8.34
N GLN A 21 -6.69 -6.28 -9.53
CA GLN A 21 -5.79 -7.28 -10.05
C GLN A 21 -4.62 -7.30 -9.07
N ASN A 22 -4.79 -8.25 -8.17
CA ASN A 22 -4.07 -8.40 -6.94
C ASN A 22 -2.70 -8.88 -7.34
N ALA A 23 -1.79 -7.94 -7.43
CA ALA A 23 -0.41 -8.30 -7.30
C ALA A 23 0.27 -7.14 -6.62
N SER A 24 0.11 -7.08 -5.29
CA SER A 24 1.20 -6.57 -4.46
C SER A 24 2.55 -7.16 -4.91
N GLY A 25 2.55 -8.41 -5.41
CA GLY A 25 3.68 -9.06 -6.09
C GLY A 25 4.04 -8.55 -7.50
N THR A 26 3.32 -7.59 -8.08
CA THR A 26 3.69 -6.91 -9.34
C THR A 26 3.92 -5.40 -9.16
N PHE A 27 3.64 -4.86 -7.97
CA PHE A 27 3.93 -3.47 -7.68
C PHE A 27 5.43 -3.28 -7.49
N TYR A 28 5.94 -2.15 -7.97
CA TYR A 28 7.34 -1.76 -7.81
C TYR A 28 8.33 -2.76 -8.44
N ASN A 29 7.93 -3.40 -9.55
CA ASN A 29 8.77 -4.34 -10.28
C ASN A 29 9.97 -3.64 -10.93
N SER A 30 11.12 -4.33 -10.98
CA SER A 30 12.31 -3.82 -11.64
C SER A 30 12.04 -3.52 -13.12
N GLY A 31 12.51 -2.38 -13.60
CA GLY A 31 12.33 -1.95 -14.99
C GLY A 31 11.07 -1.10 -15.23
N GLN A 32 10.24 -0.88 -14.21
CA GLN A 32 9.14 0.09 -14.25
C GLN A 32 9.54 1.42 -13.59
N VAL A 33 8.83 2.49 -13.94
CA VAL A 33 8.89 3.77 -13.22
C VAL A 33 7.79 3.78 -12.17
N PHE A 34 8.15 4.00 -10.91
CA PHE A 34 7.24 3.97 -9.76
C PHE A 34 7.72 4.92 -8.67
N ASN A 35 6.96 5.02 -7.58
CA ASN A 35 7.30 5.81 -6.40
C ASN A 35 8.19 5.00 -5.43
N PRO A 36 9.52 5.25 -5.37
CA PRO A 36 10.43 4.48 -4.52
C PRO A 36 10.20 4.74 -3.02
N TRP A 37 9.65 5.90 -2.66
CA TRP A 37 9.26 6.20 -1.29
C TRP A 37 8.17 5.23 -0.82
N ALA A 38 7.12 5.06 -1.63
CA ALA A 38 6.06 4.13 -1.30
C ALA A 38 6.57 2.67 -1.19
N GLN A 39 7.40 2.23 -2.14
CA GLN A 39 8.04 0.92 -2.10
C GLN A 39 8.77 0.68 -0.77
N PHE A 40 9.59 1.63 -0.33
CA PHE A 40 10.35 1.50 0.91
C PHE A 40 9.43 1.30 2.13
N PHE A 41 8.38 2.11 2.27
CA PHE A 41 7.46 1.98 3.40
C PHE A 41 6.69 0.66 3.39
N HIS A 42 6.28 0.14 2.23
CA HIS A 42 5.71 -1.20 2.14
C HIS A 42 6.72 -2.31 2.49
N GLN A 43 8.02 -2.13 2.21
CA GLN A 43 9.04 -3.12 2.56
C GLN A 43 9.33 -3.19 4.07
N VAL A 44 9.32 -2.05 4.76
CA VAL A 44 9.67 -1.98 6.20
C VAL A 44 8.48 -2.08 7.13
N SER A 45 7.25 -1.92 6.62
CA SER A 45 6.03 -2.01 7.43
C SER A 45 5.57 -3.45 7.60
N SER A 46 4.95 -3.74 8.75
CA SER A 46 4.36 -5.06 9.01
C SER A 46 3.25 -5.38 8.00
N ASN A 47 3.15 -6.67 7.60
CA ASN A 47 2.22 -7.16 6.57
C ASN A 47 2.35 -6.48 5.19
N SER A 48 3.45 -5.76 4.97
CA SER A 48 3.66 -4.95 3.77
C SER A 48 2.60 -3.88 3.50
N LEU A 49 1.92 -3.40 4.54
CA LEU A 49 0.89 -2.36 4.44
C LEU A 49 1.44 -1.00 4.83
N ALA A 50 1.21 0.02 4.00
CA ALA A 50 1.65 1.38 4.25
C ALA A 50 0.65 2.41 3.70
N TYR A 51 0.69 3.62 4.26
CA TYR A 51 -0.03 4.77 3.70
C TYR A 51 1.01 5.80 3.24
N ALA A 52 1.68 5.51 2.13
CA ALA A 52 2.81 6.32 1.64
C ALA A 52 2.40 7.34 0.57
N PHE A 53 1.18 7.25 0.06
CA PHE A 53 0.56 8.24 -0.84
C PHE A 53 -0.97 8.28 -0.64
N PRO A 54 -1.69 9.32 -1.11
CA PRO A 54 -3.11 9.53 -0.75
C PRO A 54 -4.08 8.41 -1.12
N TYR A 55 -3.77 7.60 -2.14
CA TYR A 55 -4.63 6.51 -2.63
C TYR A 55 -4.02 5.12 -2.40
N ASP A 56 -3.21 4.97 -1.35
CA ASP A 56 -2.58 3.70 -1.03
C ASP A 56 -3.58 2.66 -0.47
N ASP A 57 -4.76 3.13 -0.09
CA ASP A 57 -5.91 2.31 0.27
C ASP A 57 -6.46 1.48 -0.89
N VAL A 58 -6.20 1.89 -2.14
CA VAL A 58 -6.62 1.14 -3.32
C VAL A 58 -6.05 -0.28 -3.25
N CYS A 59 -6.94 -1.26 -3.38
CA CYS A 59 -6.62 -2.69 -3.25
C CYS A 59 -6.09 -3.10 -1.87
N ASN A 60 -6.56 -2.44 -0.81
CA ASN A 60 -6.28 -2.80 0.59
C ASN A 60 -4.78 -2.82 0.92
N GLN A 61 -3.99 -1.91 0.34
CA GLN A 61 -2.55 -1.84 0.62
C GLN A 61 -2.21 -0.88 1.78
N ASN A 62 -3.21 -0.19 2.32
CA ASN A 62 -3.04 0.62 3.51
C ASN A 62 -3.21 -0.20 4.80
N PRO A 63 -2.64 0.25 5.94
CA PRO A 63 -2.79 -0.42 7.22
C PRO A 63 -4.11 -0.08 7.91
N SER A 64 -5.18 0.18 7.15
CA SER A 64 -6.48 0.51 7.74
C SER A 64 -7.11 -0.72 8.39
N ILE A 65 -7.61 -0.54 9.61
CA ILE A 65 -8.32 -1.57 10.36
C ILE A 65 -9.78 -1.14 10.49
N GLY A 66 -10.68 -1.82 9.77
CA GLY A 66 -12.12 -1.62 9.88
C GLY A 66 -12.75 -2.63 10.83
N LEU A 67 -13.46 -2.15 11.86
CA LEU A 67 -14.17 -2.98 12.85
C LEU A 67 -15.62 -2.50 12.99
N THR A 68 -16.57 -3.42 13.10
CA THR A 68 -17.99 -3.08 13.35
C THR A 68 -18.24 -2.68 14.81
N ALA A 69 -17.45 -3.23 15.74
CA ALA A 69 -17.43 -2.86 17.15
C ALA A 69 -16.02 -3.06 17.72
N THR A 70 -15.56 -2.13 18.56
CA THR A 70 -14.20 -2.13 19.15
C THR A 70 -14.30 -2.03 20.66
N GLN A 71 -13.52 -2.85 21.37
CA GLN A 71 -13.41 -2.77 22.84
C GLN A 71 -12.26 -1.84 23.28
N SER A 72 -11.12 -1.90 22.60
CA SER A 72 -9.95 -1.05 22.86
C SER A 72 -9.05 -0.95 21.64
N VAL A 73 -8.29 0.14 21.54
CA VAL A 73 -7.21 0.34 20.56
C VAL A 73 -5.92 0.56 21.31
N ALA A 74 -4.83 -0.06 20.85
CA ALA A 74 -3.48 0.15 21.38
C ALA A 74 -2.59 0.75 20.30
N VAL A 75 -1.81 1.77 20.68
CA VAL A 75 -0.76 2.35 19.83
C VAL A 75 0.56 2.17 20.55
N THR A 76 1.47 1.41 19.95
CA THR A 76 2.82 1.20 20.47
C THR A 76 3.77 2.18 19.81
N LEU A 77 4.46 3.00 20.60
CA LEU A 77 5.52 3.87 20.10
C LEU A 77 6.76 3.02 19.82
N GLY A 78 7.19 2.99 18.56
CA GLY A 78 8.39 2.28 18.14
C GLY A 78 9.66 2.90 18.75
N LYS A 79 10.66 2.06 19.02
CA LYS A 79 11.99 2.52 19.43
C LYS A 79 12.76 2.93 18.18
N PHE A 80 12.98 4.23 17.99
CA PHE A 80 13.94 4.73 17.02
C PHE A 80 15.32 4.66 17.70
N PHE A 81 16.15 3.70 17.29
CA PHE A 81 17.55 3.42 17.69
C PHE A 81 18.05 3.95 19.06
N SER A 82 18.55 3.04 19.91
CA SER A 82 19.47 3.38 21.01
C SER A 82 20.91 3.21 20.58
#